data_AF-A0A397PJZ0-F1
#
_entry.id   AF-A0A397PJZ0-F1
#
_cell.length_a   1.000
_cell.length_b   1.000
_cell.length_c   1.000
_cell.angle_alpha   90.00
_cell.angle_beta   90.00
_cell.angle_gamma   90.00
#
_symmetry.space_group_name_H-M   'P 1'
#
loop_
_entity.id
_entity.type
_entity.pdbx_description
1 polymer ?
#
loop_
_entity_poly.entity_id
_entity_poly.type
_entity_poly.pdbx_seq_one_letter_code
_entity_poly.pdbx_strand_id
1 'polypeptide(L)' 'MIEMHMALRALRRMALASTQGDLDAARLDAADVLDQAGWEKSARHVIDCIGVPVAPANGEEIASE' A
#
# COMPACT_ATOMS: atom_id res chain seq x y z
N MET A 1 0.47 19.12 -13.40
CA MET A 1 1.08 18.88 -12.09
C MET A 1 0.08 18.04 -11.32
N ILE A 2 0.33 16.73 -11.15
CA ILE A 2 -0.47 15.99 -10.20
C ILE A 2 -0.12 16.50 -8.82
N GLU A 3 -1.15 16.84 -8.08
CA GLU A 3 -1.02 17.36 -6.73
C GLU A 3 -0.72 16.21 -5.77
N MET A 4 0.27 16.39 -4.89
CA MET A 4 0.72 15.43 -3.86
C MET A 4 -0.45 14.78 -3.08
N HIS A 5 -1.56 15.49 -2.92
CA HIS A 5 -2.76 14.99 -2.25
C HIS A 5 -3.42 13.79 -2.97
N MET A 6 -3.30 13.69 -4.29
CA MET A 6 -3.84 12.57 -5.06
C MET A 6 -3.02 11.29 -4.83
N ALA A 7 -1.69 11.41 -4.79
CA ALA A 7 -0.80 10.31 -4.43
C ALA A 7 -1.10 9.79 -3.02
N LEU A 8 -1.21 10.68 -2.03
CA LEU A 8 -1.57 10.31 -0.66
C LEU A 8 -2.94 9.61 -0.58
N ARG A 9 -3.90 10.04 -1.40
CA ARG A 9 -5.24 9.44 -1.46
C ARG A 9 -5.22 8.02 -2.04
N ALA A 10 -4.40 7.78 -3.06
CA ALA A 10 -4.22 6.46 -3.65
C ALA A 10 -3.59 5.49 -2.65
N LEU A 11 -2.54 5.93 -1.95
CA LEU A 11 -1.90 5.15 -0.88
C LEU A 11 -2.87 4.81 0.27
N ARG A 12 -3.74 5.75 0.66
CA ARG A 12 -4.77 5.50 1.66
C ARG A 12 -5.78 4.43 1.22
N ARG A 13 -6.14 4.39 -0.07
CA ARG A 13 -7.05 3.34 -0.61
C ARG A 13 -6.40 1.97 -0.53
N MET A 14 -5.11 1.87 -0.89
CA MET A 14 -4.36 0.61 -0.75
C MET A 14 -4.36 0.11 0.69
N ALA A 15 -4.09 1.00 1.66
CA ALA A 15 -4.06 0.65 3.08
C ALA A 15 -5.44 0.24 3.64
N LEU A 16 -6.54 0.60 2.97
CA LEU A 16 -7.91 0.29 3.37
C LEU A 16 -8.53 -0.84 2.57
N ALA A 17 -7.81 -1.41 1.59
CA ALA A 17 -8.30 -2.51 0.79
C ALA A 17 -8.57 -3.72 1.69
N SER A 18 -9.81 -4.22 1.67
CA SER A 18 -10.27 -5.32 2.54
C SER A 18 -10.18 -6.69 1.87
N THR A 19 -9.95 -6.72 0.55
CA THR A 19 -9.77 -7.94 -0.23
C THR A 19 -8.52 -7.85 -1.11
N GLN A 20 -7.99 -9.00 -1.51
CA GLN A 20 -6.83 -9.05 -2.41
C GLN A 20 -7.13 -8.39 -3.77
N GLY A 21 -8.36 -8.53 -4.28
CA GLY A 21 -8.78 -7.89 -5.54
C GLY A 21 -8.86 -6.37 -5.43
N ASP A 22 -9.33 -5.85 -4.30
CA ASP A 22 -9.33 -4.39 -4.03
C ASP A 22 -7.90 -3.85 -3.87
N LEU A 23 -7.01 -4.66 -3.29
CA LEU A 23 -5.61 -4.32 -3.09
C LEU A 23 -4.87 -4.26 -4.43
N ASP A 24 -5.09 -5.24 -5.32
CA ASP A 24 -4.49 -5.26 -6.66
C ASP A 24 -4.99 -4.10 -7.53
N ALA A 25 -6.28 -3.76 -7.47
CA ALA A 25 -6.84 -2.59 -8.15
C ALA A 25 -6.24 -1.28 -7.60
N ALA A 26 -6.15 -1.15 -6.26
CA ALA A 26 -5.58 0.03 -5.63
C ALA A 26 -4.07 0.18 -5.89
N ARG A 27 -3.33 -0.93 -6.04
CA ARG A 27 -1.91 -0.93 -6.43
C ARG A 27 -1.71 -0.37 -7.83
N LEU A 28 -2.55 -0.77 -8.77
CA LEU A 28 -2.46 -0.32 -10.17
C LEU A 28 -2.76 1.19 -10.26
N ASP A 29 -3.85 1.63 -9.61
CA ASP A 29 -4.20 3.05 -9.48
C ASP A 29 -3.08 3.88 -8.81
N ALA A 30 -2.47 3.35 -7.75
CA ALA A 30 -1.40 4.05 -7.04
C ALA A 30 -0.12 4.17 -7.86
N ALA A 31 0.25 3.13 -8.61
CA ALA A 31 1.42 3.16 -9.50
C ALA A 31 1.27 4.28 -10.54
N ASP A 32 0.13 4.34 -11.23
CA ASP A 32 -0.14 5.35 -12.25
C ASP A 32 -0.09 6.78 -11.69
N VAL A 33 -0.65 6.99 -10.49
CA VAL A 33 -0.66 8.31 -9.84
C VAL A 33 0.73 8.72 -9.34
N LEU A 34 1.51 7.77 -8.82
CA LEU A 34 2.87 8.03 -8.32
C LEU A 34 3.84 8.30 -9.48
N ASP A 35 3.73 7.58 -10.59
CA ASP A 35 4.51 7.84 -11.79
C ASP A 35 4.21 9.24 -12.34
N GLN A 36 2.93 9.62 -12.43
CA GLN A 36 2.53 10.96 -12.83
C GLN A 36 2.95 12.07 -11.84
N ALA A 37 3.22 11.71 -10.59
CA ALA A 37 3.78 12.62 -9.58
C ALA A 37 5.32 12.69 -9.61
N GLY A 38 5.98 11.92 -10.49
CA GLY A 38 7.44 11.86 -10.61
C GLY A 38 8.12 10.98 -9.55
N TRP A 39 7.39 10.04 -8.95
CA TRP A 39 7.87 9.16 -7.88
C TRP A 39 8.35 7.78 -8.39
N GLU A 40 8.58 7.62 -9.69
CA GLU A 40 8.87 6.37 -10.40
C GLU A 40 9.79 5.38 -9.64
N LYS A 41 10.86 5.87 -8.99
CA LYS A 41 11.80 5.02 -8.21
C LYS A 41 11.30 4.62 -6.83
N SER A 42 10.55 5.50 -6.18
CA SER A 42 10.06 5.32 -4.80
C SER A 42 8.68 4.66 -4.77
N ALA A 43 7.91 4.77 -5.86
CA ALA A 43 6.53 4.30 -5.98
C ALA A 43 6.41 2.81 -5.65
N ARG A 44 7.28 1.99 -6.26
CA ARG A 44 7.31 0.54 -6.07
C ARG A 44 7.60 0.16 -4.61
N HIS A 45 8.57 0.82 -4.00
CA HIS A 45 8.93 0.56 -2.60
C HIS A 45 7.78 0.93 -1.64
N VAL A 46 7.12 2.06 -1.87
CA VAL A 46 5.97 2.51 -1.07
C VAL A 46 4.78 1.55 -1.23
N ILE A 47 4.52 1.11 -2.46
CA ILE A 47 3.45 0.14 -2.79
C ILE A 47 3.69 -1.21 -2.12
N ASP A 48 4.94 -1.68 -2.11
CA ASP A 48 5.30 -2.94 -1.46
C ASP A 48 5.17 -2.83 0.07
N CYS A 49 5.60 -1.72 0.67
CA CYS A 49 5.46 -1.51 2.12
C CYS A 49 4.01 -1.39 2.60
N ILE A 50 3.10 -0.82 1.79
CA ILE A 50 1.69 -0.63 2.15
C ILE A 50 0.82 -1.82 1.74
N GLY A 51 1.16 -2.47 0.62
CA GLY A 51 0.38 -3.57 0.05
C GLY A 51 0.70 -4.95 0.64
N VAL A 52 1.62 -5.05 1.60
CA VAL A 52 1.79 -6.27 2.39
C VAL A 52 0.67 -6.28 3.44
N PRO A 53 -0.23 -7.28 3.44
CA PRO A 53 -1.14 -7.48 4.55
C PRO A 53 -0.29 -7.52 5.82
N VAL A 54 -0.59 -6.67 6.81
CA VAL A 54 -0.03 -6.87 8.15
C VAL A 54 -0.48 -8.27 8.53
N ALA A 55 0.42 -9.24 8.47
CA ALA A 55 0.15 -10.59 8.96
C ALA A 55 -0.51 -10.40 10.33
N PRO A 56 -1.63 -11.08 10.62
CA PRO A 56 -2.16 -11.02 11.98
C PRO A 56 -0.97 -11.32 12.88
N ALA A 57 -0.65 -10.40 13.80
CA ALA A 57 0.44 -10.62 14.73
C ALA A 57 0.15 -11.97 15.36
N ASN A 58 0.88 -13.00 14.92
CA ASN A 58 0.72 -14.33 15.45
C ASN A 58 1.01 -14.12 16.93
N GLY A 59 -0.03 -14.27 17.75
CA GLY A 59 0.10 -14.27 19.19
C GLY A 59 0.97 -15.45 19.53
N GLU A 60 2.28 -15.27 19.48
CA GLU A 60 3.22 -16.20 20.06
C GLU A 60 3.17 -15.95 21.56
N GLU A 61 2.10 -16.47 22.14
CA GLU A 61 2.02 -16.83 23.54
C GLU A 61 3.11 -17.89 23.74
N ILE A 62 4.34 -17.43 23.96
CA ILE A 62 5.40 -18.24 24.54
C ILE A 62 4.97 -18.55 25.98
N ALA A 63 4.13 -19.58 26.10
CA ALA A 63 3.97 -20.34 27.32
C ALA A 63 5.38 -20.79 27.74
N SER A 64 5.96 -20.06 28.68
CA SER A 64 7.16 -20.50 29.40
C SER A 64 6.68 -21.40 30.53
N GLU A 65 7.07 -22.67 30.42
CA GLU A 65 6.94 -23.71 31.45
C GLU A 65 7.66 -23.34 32.76
#